data_AF-A0A9D4G0Q1-F1
#
_entry.id   AF-A0A9D4G0Q1-F1
#
_cell.length_a   1.000
_cell.length_b   1.000
_cell.length_c   1.000
_cell.angle_alpha   90.00
_cell.angle_beta   90.00
_cell.angle_gamma   90.00
#
_symmetry.space_group_name_H-M   'P 1'
#
loop_
_entity.id
_entity.type
_entity.pdbx_description
1 polymer ?
#
loop_
_entity_poly.entity_id
_entity_poly.type
_entity_poly.pdbx_seq_one_letter_code
_entity_poly.pdbx_strand_id
1 'polypeptide(L)'
;MFNFSNKLADWISVNDVMAQKFPNILPVIYLILSISPSSAEAERGFSQLKLLKTRLRTRMTQPVLNNLLCIKLEAPDVEHFDPIDGVHNWNTSGIRMR
;
A
#
# COMPACT_ATOMS: atom_id res chain seq x y z
N MET A 1 6.28 5.17 46.48
CA MET A 1 7.12 6.00 45.60
C MET A 1 7.34 5.21 44.32
N PHE A 2 6.60 5.51 43.26
CA PHE A 2 6.69 4.76 42.00
C PHE A 2 7.96 5.18 41.25
N ASN A 3 8.91 4.27 41.12
CA ASN A 3 10.13 4.47 40.35
C ASN A 3 9.81 4.48 38.85
N PHE A 4 9.84 5.65 38.24
CA PHE A 4 9.90 5.82 36.79
C PHE A 4 11.32 5.52 36.30
N SER A 5 11.66 4.24 36.14
CA SER A 5 12.82 3.83 35.35
C SER A 5 12.43 3.84 33.88
N ASN A 6 12.92 4.85 33.16
CA ASN A 6 12.66 5.14 31.76
C ASN A 6 13.14 4.02 30.81
N LYS A 7 12.27 3.04 30.53
CA LYS A 7 12.18 2.44 29.20
C LYS A 7 10.90 2.97 28.58
N LEU A 8 11.01 3.76 27.51
CA LEU A 8 9.89 3.97 26.59
C LEU A 8 9.33 2.58 26.27
N ALA A 9 8.11 2.31 26.71
CA ALA A 9 7.46 1.06 26.42
C ALA A 9 7.44 0.88 24.89
N ASP A 10 7.87 -0.28 24.41
CA ASP A 10 7.83 -0.60 22.99
C ASP A 10 6.41 -0.41 22.48
N TRP A 11 6.25 0.22 21.31
CA TRP A 11 4.95 0.59 20.77
C TRP A 11 4.02 -0.63 20.69
N ILE A 12 4.59 -1.79 20.36
CA ILE A 12 3.87 -3.08 20.30
C ILE A 12 3.22 -3.39 21.65
N SER A 13 3.99 -3.30 22.74
CA SER A 13 3.49 -3.59 24.08
C SER A 13 2.40 -2.62 24.55
N VAL A 14 2.51 -1.33 24.19
CA VAL A 14 1.49 -0.32 24.49
C VAL A 14 0.23 -0.56 23.66
N ASN A 15 0.40 -0.84 22.38
CA ASN A 15 -0.69 -1.12 21.45
C ASN A 15 -1.51 -2.33 21.90
N ASP A 16 -0.86 -3.42 22.32
CA ASP A 16 -1.55 -4.63 22.76
C ASP A 16 -2.43 -4.37 24.01
N VAL A 17 -1.90 -3.64 24.98
CA VAL A 17 -2.67 -3.26 26.19
C VAL A 17 -3.83 -2.34 25.84
N MET A 18 -3.63 -1.38 24.94
CA MET A 18 -4.67 -0.46 24.50
C MET A 18 -5.74 -1.14 23.64
N ALA A 19 -5.37 -2.13 22.83
CA ALA A 19 -6.30 -2.89 21.99
C ALA A 19 -7.25 -3.72 22.86
N GLN A 20 -6.73 -4.34 23.93
CA GLN A 20 -7.56 -5.06 24.90
C GLN A 20 -8.46 -4.13 25.70
N LYS A 21 -7.95 -2.98 26.13
CA LYS A 21 -8.69 -2.03 26.98
C LYS A 21 -9.73 -1.21 26.19
N PHE A 22 -9.46 -0.92 24.93
CA PHE A 22 -10.27 -0.05 24.09
C PHE A 22 -10.45 -0.61 22.67
N PRO A 23 -11.13 -1.77 22.51
CA PRO A 23 -11.21 -2.50 21.25
C PRO A 23 -11.87 -1.72 20.11
N ASN A 24 -12.72 -0.73 20.42
CA ASN A 24 -13.43 0.07 19.40
C ASN A 24 -12.80 1.46 19.17
N ILE A 25 -12.09 2.01 20.15
CA ILE A 25 -11.51 3.37 20.06
C ILE A 25 -10.19 3.33 19.32
N LEU A 26 -9.36 2.33 19.63
CA LEU A 26 -8.03 2.22 19.04
C LEU A 26 -8.07 2.05 17.51
N PRO A 27 -8.96 1.22 16.91
CA PRO A 27 -9.13 1.18 15.45
C PRO A 27 -9.56 2.51 14.85
N VAL A 28 -10.41 3.29 15.52
CA VAL A 28 -10.84 4.61 15.04
C VAL A 28 -9.66 5.58 15.01
N ILE A 29 -8.82 5.57 16.05
CA ILE A 29 -7.59 6.37 16.06
C ILE A 29 -6.68 5.97 14.90
N TYR A 30 -6.49 4.66 14.66
CA TYR A 30 -5.71 4.20 13.52
C TYR A 30 -6.29 4.63 12.18
N LEU A 31 -7.60 4.59 12.00
CA LEU A 31 -8.25 5.07 10.78
C LEU A 31 -8.02 6.57 10.58
N ILE A 32 -8.19 7.38 11.62
CA ILE A 32 -7.95 8.83 11.56
C ILE A 32 -6.49 9.12 11.20
N LEU A 33 -5.54 8.36 11.76
CA LEU A 33 -4.12 8.51 11.46
C LEU A 33 -3.74 7.98 10.06
N SER A 34 -4.48 7.01 9.53
CA SER A 34 -4.25 6.42 8.20
C SER A 34 -4.81 7.28 7.07
N ILE A 35 -5.83 8.10 7.36
CA ILE A 35 -6.39 9.04 6.40
C ILE A 35 -5.38 10.18 6.21
N SER A 36 -4.91 10.36 4.98
CA SER A 36 -4.11 11.55 4.64
C SER A 36 -4.96 12.80 4.89
N PRO A 37 -4.47 13.79 5.65
CA PRO A 37 -5.21 15.03 5.91
C PRO A 37 -5.35 15.92 4.66
N SER A 38 -4.72 15.56 3.54
CA SER A 38 -4.67 16.34 2.31
C SER A 38 -4.99 15.51 1.07
N SER A 39 -5.63 16.16 0.09
CA SER A 39 -5.86 15.63 -1.26
C SER A 39 -4.60 15.56 -2.12
N ALA A 40 -3.45 16.09 -1.66
CA ALA A 40 -2.24 16.19 -2.46
C ALA A 40 -1.78 14.83 -3.05
N GLU A 41 -1.87 13.75 -2.28
CA GLU A 41 -1.52 12.41 -2.77
C GLU A 41 -2.50 11.90 -3.83
N ALA A 42 -3.80 12.19 -3.68
CA ALA A 42 -4.79 11.89 -4.72
C ALA A 42 -4.53 12.69 -6.01
N GLU A 43 -4.20 13.99 -5.89
CA GLU A 43 -3.86 14.86 -7.02
C GLU A 43 -2.58 14.41 -7.75
N ARG A 44 -1.58 13.93 -6.99
CA ARG A 44 -0.38 13.29 -7.55
C ARG A 44 -0.75 12.03 -8.32
N GLY A 45 -1.62 11.18 -7.77
CA GLY A 45 -2.15 9.99 -8.45
C GLY A 45 -2.87 10.35 -9.77
N PHE A 46 -3.74 11.36 -9.76
CA PHE A 46 -4.42 11.84 -10.98
C PHE A 46 -3.45 12.42 -12.02
N SER A 47 -2.40 13.11 -11.56
CA SER A 47 -1.34 13.61 -12.43
C SER A 47 -0.59 12.47 -13.12
N GLN A 48 -0.23 11.41 -12.38
CA GLN A 48 0.37 10.21 -12.96
C GLN A 48 -0.57 9.51 -13.94
N LEU A 49 -1.86 9.43 -13.60
CA LEU A 49 -2.89 8.85 -14.48
C LEU A 49 -2.99 9.59 -15.82
N LYS A 50 -2.90 10.93 -15.79
CA LYS A 50 -2.89 11.77 -16.99
C LYS A 50 -1.66 11.50 -17.84
N LEU A 51 -0.48 11.33 -17.22
CA LEU A 51 0.75 10.98 -17.92
C LEU A 51 0.65 9.59 -18.57
N LEU A 52 0.13 8.58 -17.85
CA LEU A 52 -0.06 7.23 -18.38
C LEU A 52 -0.97 7.23 -19.62
N LYS A 53 -2.13 7.90 -19.55
CA LYS A 53 -3.05 8.04 -20.70
C LYS A 53 -2.40 8.73 -21.89
N THR A 54 -1.72 9.83 -21.64
CA THR A 54 -1.12 10.66 -22.70
C THR A 54 0.05 9.94 -23.36
N ARG A 55 0.89 9.26 -22.58
CA ARG A 55 2.08 8.54 -23.08
C ARG A 55 1.68 7.42 -24.03
N LEU A 56 0.67 6.63 -23.67
CA LEU A 56 0.26 5.47 -24.46
C LEU A 56 -0.65 5.86 -25.64
N ARG A 57 -1.28 7.06 -25.61
CA ARG A 57 -2.25 7.54 -26.63
C ARG A 57 -3.36 6.53 -26.96
N THR A 58 -3.62 5.60 -26.05
CA THR A 58 -4.52 4.46 -26.26
C THR A 58 -5.84 4.65 -25.54
N ARG A 59 -6.94 4.14 -26.12
CA ARG A 59 -8.22 3.95 -25.42
C ARG A 59 -8.13 2.73 -24.50
N MET A 60 -7.52 2.89 -23.34
CA MET A 60 -7.43 1.84 -22.33
C MET A 60 -8.75 1.72 -21.56
N THR A 61 -9.12 0.49 -21.20
CA THR A 61 -10.24 0.26 -20.29
C THR A 61 -9.86 0.68 -18.86
N GLN A 62 -10.85 1.04 -18.05
CA GLN A 62 -10.62 1.47 -16.67
C GLN A 62 -9.85 0.44 -15.83
N PRO A 63 -10.11 -0.89 -15.93
CA PRO A 63 -9.34 -1.89 -15.16
C PRO A 63 -7.85 -1.89 -15.50
N VAL A 64 -7.50 -1.84 -16.80
CA VAL A 64 -6.09 -1.84 -17.21
C VAL A 64 -5.41 -0.56 -16.74
N LEU A 65 -6.11 0.58 -16.85
CA LEU A 65 -5.60 1.86 -16.40
C LEU A 65 -5.32 1.88 -14.88
N ASN A 66 -6.24 1.33 -14.08
CA ASN A 66 -6.07 1.23 -12.63
C ASN A 66 -4.88 0.33 -12.28
N ASN A 67 -4.73 -0.81 -12.95
CA ASN A 67 -3.61 -1.73 -12.73
C ASN A 67 -2.27 -1.06 -13.07
N LEU A 68 -2.19 -0.33 -14.19
CA LEU A 68 -0.97 0.40 -14.54
C LEU A 68 -0.66 1.54 -13.57
N LEU A 69 -1.68 2.25 -13.08
CA LEU A 69 -1.48 3.27 -12.06
C LEU A 69 -0.95 2.66 -10.76
N CYS A 70 -1.53 1.53 -10.32
CA CYS A 70 -1.07 0.78 -9.16
C CYS A 70 0.41 0.38 -9.30
N ILE A 71 0.78 -0.23 -10.44
CA ILE A 71 2.18 -0.55 -10.74
C ILE A 71 3.05 0.72 -10.70
N LYS A 72 2.57 1.84 -11.26
CA LYS A 72 3.35 3.08 -11.31
C LYS A 72 3.59 3.73 -9.94
N LEU A 73 2.68 3.53 -8.98
CA LEU A 73 2.75 4.14 -7.65
C LEU A 73 3.43 3.23 -6.62
N GLU A 74 3.17 1.92 -6.68
CA GLU A 74 3.54 0.96 -5.63
C GLU A 74 4.69 0.03 -6.03
N ALA A 75 4.94 -0.17 -7.33
CA ALA A 75 6.02 -1.08 -7.75
C ALA A 75 7.39 -0.41 -7.54
N PRO A 76 8.44 -1.20 -7.23
CA PRO A 76 9.80 -0.69 -7.22
C PRO A 76 10.19 -0.17 -8.61
N ASP A 77 11.19 0.71 -8.65
CA ASP A 77 11.81 1.09 -9.91
C ASP A 77 12.31 -0.14 -10.66
N VAL A 78 12.35 -0.04 -11.99
CA VAL A 78 12.68 -1.18 -12.86
C VAL A 78 14.04 -1.79 -12.54
N GLU A 79 14.99 -1.00 -12.03
CA GLU A 79 16.33 -1.44 -11.63
C GLU A 79 16.30 -2.34 -10.38
N HIS A 80 15.29 -2.20 -9.54
CA HIS A 80 15.10 -2.94 -8.29
C HIS A 80 13.94 -3.94 -8.37
N PHE A 81 13.31 -4.09 -9.54
CA PHE A 81 12.21 -5.01 -9.73
C PHE A 81 12.74 -6.44 -9.87
N ASP A 82 12.34 -7.33 -8.96
CA ASP A 82 12.61 -8.76 -9.06
C ASP A 82 11.53 -9.46 -9.90
N PRO A 83 11.86 -9.97 -11.10
CA PRO A 83 10.88 -10.63 -11.97
C PRO A 83 10.58 -12.08 -11.57
N ILE A 84 11.31 -12.67 -10.61
CA ILE A 84 11.29 -14.12 -10.35
C ILE A 84 9.89 -14.61 -9.94
N ASP A 85 9.19 -13.88 -9.07
CA ASP A 85 7.82 -14.22 -8.67
C ASP A 85 6.86 -14.26 -9.87
N GLY A 86 6.99 -13.28 -10.77
CA GLY A 86 6.20 -13.21 -12.00
C GLY A 86 6.46 -14.40 -12.94
N VAL A 87 7.74 -14.80 -13.06
CA VAL A 87 8.15 -15.96 -13.87
C VAL A 87 7.60 -17.27 -13.28
N HIS A 88 7.71 -17.47 -11.97
CA HIS A 88 7.15 -18.65 -11.31
C HIS A 88 5.64 -18.73 -11.46
N ASN A 89 4.94 -17.60 -11.31
CA ASN A 89 3.51 -17.54 -11.51
C ASN A 89 3.13 -17.89 -12.96
N TRP A 90 3.85 -17.35 -13.95
CA TRP A 90 3.62 -17.67 -15.36
C TRP A 90 3.81 -19.17 -15.65
N ASN A 91 4.90 -19.74 -15.14
CA ASN A 91 5.21 -21.16 -15.35
C ASN A 91 4.18 -22.09 -14.70
N THR A 92 3.68 -21.74 -13.52
CA THR A 92 2.66 -22.52 -12.81
C THR A 92 1.28 -22.38 -13.47
N SER A 93 0.92 -21.16 -13.88
CA SER A 93 -0.35 -20.87 -14.57
C SER A 93 -0.40 -21.41 -15.99
N GLY A 94 0.77 -21.58 -16.61
CA GLY A 94 0.94 -22.06 -17.98
C GLY A 94 0.83 -23.57 -18.16
N ILE A 95 0.64 -24.34 -17.08
CA ILE A 95 0.33 -25.78 -17.16
C ILE A 95 -1.07 -25.92 -17.76
N ARG A 96 -1.13 -26.05 -19.09
CA ARG A 96 -2.37 -26.39 -19.79
C ARG A 96 -2.84 -27.75 -19.28
N MET A 97 -4.08 -27.85 -18.78
CA MET A 97 -4.72 -29.14 -18.53
C MET A 97 -4.62 -29.96 -19.83
N ARG A 98 -3.92 -31.10 -19.74
CA ARG A 98 -3.81 -32.09 -20.82
C ARG A 98 -5.07 -32.95 -20.86
#